data_AF-A0A7S0B0H2-F1
#
_entry.id   AF-A0A7S0B0H2-F1
#
_cell.length_a   1.000
_cell.length_b   1.000
_cell.length_c   1.000
_cell.angle_alpha   90.00
_cell.angle_beta   90.00
_cell.angle_gamma   90.00
#
_symmetry.space_group_name_H-M   'P 1'
#
loop_
_entity.id
_entity.type
_entity.pdbx_description
1 polymer ?
#
loop_
_entity_poly.entity_id
_entity_poly.type
_entity_poly.pdbx_seq_one_letter_code
_entity_poly.pdbx_strand_id
1 'polypeptide(L)'
;VQRMLTNIDGGRTASTSRVHALRRFTGALTKLLPTKAPDNILMRVVTSSAFDGLILLLIVLNTVFMGIEADRGVKAALDDPSRSPPAFFHTVNLAFATCFLVELMLRLAAMRLWFLAGADRAWNIFDAFLVAVSIVQVVLEGSGVGFMRIARMLRLVRVARIFRVARVFGELRELVHAMMNAAAALAWSVILLLMIMYTFA
;
A
#
# COMPACT_ATOMS: atom_id res chain seq x y z
N VAL A 1 22.22 -7.65 -48.24
CA VAL A 1 20.75 -7.82 -48.06
C VAL A 1 20.38 -9.14 -47.41
N GLN A 2 20.86 -10.29 -47.90
CA GLN A 2 20.52 -11.63 -47.35
C GLN A 2 20.95 -11.87 -45.89
N ARG A 3 22.07 -11.27 -45.44
CA ARG A 3 22.51 -11.29 -44.01
C ARG A 3 21.71 -10.36 -43.08
N MET A 4 20.95 -9.39 -43.62
CA MET A 4 20.08 -8.54 -42.80
C MET A 4 18.72 -9.22 -42.55
N LEU A 5 18.20 -9.98 -43.51
CA LEU A 5 16.92 -10.70 -43.36
C LEU A 5 17.02 -11.85 -42.35
N THR A 6 18.16 -12.55 -42.27
CA THR A 6 18.38 -13.60 -41.25
C THR A 6 18.48 -13.04 -39.84
N ASN A 7 18.97 -11.80 -39.66
CA ASN A 7 19.05 -11.17 -38.34
C ASN A 7 17.68 -10.64 -37.86
N ILE A 8 16.80 -10.26 -38.79
CA ILE A 8 15.42 -9.84 -38.48
C ILE A 8 14.54 -11.04 -38.08
N ASP A 9 14.73 -12.20 -38.70
CA ASP A 9 14.01 -13.44 -38.32
C ASP A 9 14.54 -14.08 -37.02
N GLY A 10 15.84 -13.94 -36.73
CA GLY A 10 16.43 -14.34 -35.44
C GLY A 10 15.85 -13.55 -34.25
N GLY A 11 15.56 -12.26 -34.45
CA GLY A 11 14.88 -11.42 -33.44
C GLY A 11 13.40 -11.78 -33.21
N ARG A 12 12.68 -12.18 -34.27
CA ARG A 12 11.27 -12.60 -34.19
C ARG A 12 11.08 -13.95 -33.50
N THR A 13 11.96 -14.90 -33.76
CA THR A 13 11.90 -16.26 -33.17
C THR A 13 12.29 -16.30 -31.69
N ALA A 14 13.23 -15.46 -31.25
CA ALA A 14 13.56 -15.29 -29.84
C ALA A 14 12.40 -14.61 -29.05
N SER A 15 11.67 -13.69 -29.68
CA SER A 15 10.52 -13.00 -29.08
C SER A 15 9.33 -13.94 -28.86
N THR A 16 8.99 -14.78 -29.84
CA THR A 16 7.89 -15.75 -29.72
C THR A 16 8.15 -16.83 -28.67
N SER A 17 9.39 -17.32 -28.55
CA SER A 17 9.78 -18.27 -27.50
C SER A 17 9.61 -17.71 -26.08
N ARG A 18 9.96 -16.43 -25.86
CA ARG A 18 9.75 -15.76 -24.56
C ARG A 18 8.28 -15.58 -24.24
N VAL A 19 7.46 -15.23 -25.23
CA VAL A 19 5.99 -15.09 -25.05
C VAL A 19 5.34 -16.44 -24.73
N HIS A 20 5.78 -17.52 -25.37
CA HIS A 20 5.29 -18.87 -25.05
C HIS A 20 5.76 -19.38 -23.69
N ALA A 21 7.02 -19.10 -23.32
CA ALA A 21 7.54 -19.40 -21.99
C ALA A 21 6.79 -18.61 -20.91
N LEU A 22 6.53 -17.32 -21.13
CA LEU A 22 5.76 -16.47 -20.23
C LEU A 22 4.30 -16.93 -20.14
N ARG A 23 3.64 -17.33 -21.24
CA ARG A 23 2.28 -17.90 -21.21
C ARG A 23 2.21 -19.24 -20.47
N ARG A 24 3.23 -20.09 -20.60
CA ARG A 24 3.32 -21.34 -19.83
C ARG A 24 3.55 -21.05 -18.35
N PHE A 25 4.41 -20.09 -18.03
CA PHE A 25 4.70 -19.70 -16.66
C PHE A 25 3.48 -19.05 -15.99
N THR A 26 2.77 -18.15 -16.69
CA THR A 26 1.52 -17.54 -16.20
C THR A 26 0.39 -18.56 -16.09
N GLY A 27 0.30 -19.52 -17.01
CA GLY A 27 -0.64 -20.65 -16.96
C GLY A 27 -0.37 -21.61 -15.80
N ALA A 28 0.91 -21.88 -15.50
CA ALA A 28 1.31 -22.67 -14.34
C ALA A 28 1.07 -21.91 -13.03
N LEU A 29 1.37 -20.60 -13.00
CA LEU A 29 1.07 -19.71 -11.88
C LEU A 29 -0.43 -19.63 -11.60
N THR A 30 -1.28 -19.53 -12.62
CA THR A 30 -2.74 -19.52 -12.44
C THR A 30 -3.28 -20.81 -11.86
N LYS A 31 -2.66 -21.96 -12.14
CA LYS A 31 -2.99 -23.24 -11.50
C LYS A 31 -2.51 -23.34 -10.05
N LEU A 32 -1.50 -22.57 -9.67
CA LEU A 32 -0.96 -22.51 -8.30
C LEU A 32 -1.69 -21.48 -7.43
N LEU A 33 -2.47 -20.58 -8.02
CA LEU A 33 -3.29 -19.63 -7.28
C LEU A 33 -4.53 -20.34 -6.73
N PRO A 34 -4.85 -20.16 -5.43
CA PRO A 34 -6.05 -20.75 -4.84
C PRO A 34 -7.31 -20.21 -5.54
N THR A 35 -8.10 -21.12 -6.10
CA THR A 35 -9.32 -20.81 -6.85
C THR A 35 -10.53 -20.59 -5.97
N LYS A 36 -10.46 -20.97 -4.69
CA LYS A 36 -11.51 -20.73 -3.68
C LYS A 36 -10.91 -20.11 -2.42
N ALA A 37 -11.66 -19.19 -1.84
CA ALA A 37 -11.38 -18.64 -0.53
C ALA A 37 -11.40 -19.76 0.53
N PRO A 38 -10.43 -19.82 1.46
CA PRO A 38 -10.47 -20.78 2.56
C PRO A 38 -11.68 -20.52 3.48
N ASP A 39 -12.39 -21.58 3.85
CA ASP A 39 -13.63 -21.58 4.62
C ASP A 39 -13.43 -21.84 6.13
N ASN A 40 -12.34 -21.31 6.67
CA ASN A 40 -11.98 -21.48 8.08
C ASN A 40 -12.75 -20.51 9.00
N ILE A 41 -12.89 -20.86 10.28
CA ILE A 41 -13.48 -19.96 11.32
C ILE A 41 -12.77 -18.60 11.33
N LEU A 42 -11.44 -18.62 11.15
CA LEU A 42 -10.62 -17.41 11.09
C LEU A 42 -11.01 -16.49 9.93
N MET A 43 -11.41 -17.06 8.78
CA MET A 43 -11.93 -16.28 7.66
C MET A 43 -13.24 -15.61 8.06
N ARG A 44 -14.19 -16.35 8.65
CA ARG A 44 -15.47 -15.77 9.11
C ARG A 44 -15.29 -14.63 10.10
N VAL A 45 -14.34 -14.75 11.03
CA VAL A 45 -14.05 -13.69 12.00
C VAL A 45 -13.49 -12.45 11.28
N VAL A 46 -12.49 -12.64 10.43
CA VAL A 46 -11.81 -11.55 9.71
C VAL A 46 -12.70 -10.87 8.68
N THR A 47 -13.67 -11.58 8.10
CA THR A 47 -14.64 -11.02 7.14
C THR A 47 -15.95 -10.58 7.79
N SER A 48 -16.04 -10.60 9.14
CA SER A 48 -17.24 -10.16 9.84
C SER A 48 -17.33 -8.64 9.91
N SER A 49 -18.53 -8.09 9.74
CA SER A 49 -18.76 -6.63 9.84
C SER A 49 -18.42 -6.06 11.22
N ALA A 50 -18.53 -6.87 12.29
CA ALA A 50 -18.12 -6.47 13.63
C ALA A 50 -16.60 -6.28 13.73
N PHE A 51 -15.82 -7.17 13.12
CA PHE A 51 -14.36 -7.04 13.05
C PHE A 51 -13.96 -5.81 12.24
N ASP A 52 -14.57 -5.58 11.08
CA ASP A 52 -14.30 -4.38 10.28
C ASP A 52 -14.69 -3.09 11.02
N GLY A 53 -15.78 -3.09 11.79
CA GLY A 53 -16.17 -1.98 12.66
C GLY A 53 -15.18 -1.72 13.80
N LEU A 54 -14.64 -2.77 14.42
CA LEU A 54 -13.57 -2.67 15.43
C LEU A 54 -12.30 -2.04 14.83
N ILE A 55 -11.87 -2.51 13.66
CA ILE A 55 -10.69 -1.98 12.98
C ILE A 55 -10.91 -0.53 12.55
N LEU A 56 -12.11 -0.20 12.06
CA LEU A 56 -12.48 1.18 11.75
C LEU A 56 -12.37 2.09 12.99
N LEU A 57 -12.90 1.65 14.13
CA LEU A 57 -12.78 2.38 15.38
C LEU A 57 -11.31 2.61 15.77
N LEU A 58 -10.47 1.58 15.65
CA LEU A 58 -9.03 1.69 15.92
C LEU A 58 -8.33 2.67 14.96
N ILE A 59 -8.69 2.68 13.67
CA ILE A 59 -8.15 3.63 12.68
C ILE A 59 -8.54 5.06 13.05
N VAL A 60 -9.81 5.30 13.40
CA VAL A 60 -10.30 6.63 13.79
C VAL A 60 -9.61 7.10 15.05
N LEU A 61 -9.55 6.26 16.09
CA LEU A 61 -8.85 6.58 17.34
C LEU A 61 -7.35 6.88 17.10
N ASN A 62 -6.67 6.05 16.29
CA ASN A 62 -5.28 6.29 15.93
C ASN A 62 -5.11 7.61 15.18
N THR A 63 -6.03 7.95 14.27
CA THR A 63 -5.97 9.19 13.48
C THR A 63 -6.19 10.42 14.35
N VAL A 64 -7.17 10.41 15.25
CA VAL A 64 -7.40 11.49 16.21
C VAL A 64 -6.18 11.67 17.11
N PHE A 65 -5.62 10.58 17.61
CA PHE A 65 -4.42 10.62 18.44
C PHE A 65 -3.22 11.22 17.70
N MET A 66 -2.98 10.80 16.45
CA MET A 66 -1.94 11.38 15.59
C MET A 66 -2.17 12.87 15.32
N GLY A 67 -3.42 13.30 15.16
CA GLY A 67 -3.76 14.72 15.00
C GLY A 67 -3.38 15.54 16.24
N ILE A 68 -3.67 15.02 17.44
CA ILE A 68 -3.29 15.66 18.71
C ILE A 68 -1.78 15.70 18.88
N GLU A 69 -1.08 14.60 18.54
CA GLU A 69 0.39 14.54 18.57
C GLU A 69 1.00 15.55 17.60
N ALA A 70 0.44 15.70 16.40
CA ALA A 70 0.91 16.66 15.40
C ALA A 70 0.72 18.11 15.88
N ASP A 71 -0.46 18.48 16.41
CA ASP A 71 -0.72 19.83 16.94
C ASP A 71 0.21 20.18 18.09
N ARG A 72 0.38 19.25 19.05
CA ARG A 72 1.32 19.46 20.18
C ARG A 72 2.76 19.46 19.72
N GLY A 73 3.12 18.68 18.72
CA GLY A 73 4.46 18.65 18.13
C GLY A 73 4.82 19.97 17.44
N VAL A 74 3.87 20.58 16.72
CA VAL A 74 4.06 21.91 16.11
C VAL A 74 4.21 22.99 17.18
N LYS A 75 3.33 23.01 18.19
CA LYS A 75 3.43 23.98 19.30
C LYS A 75 4.75 23.85 20.06
N ALA A 76 5.15 22.62 20.39
CA ALA A 76 6.43 22.37 21.05
C ALA A 76 7.63 22.81 20.19
N ALA A 77 7.58 22.63 18.87
CA ALA A 77 8.66 23.05 17.97
C ALA A 77 8.78 24.57 17.82
N LEU A 78 7.68 25.32 18.02
CA LEU A 78 7.69 26.79 18.05
C LEU A 78 8.28 27.33 19.36
N ASP A 79 8.02 26.66 20.48
CA ASP A 79 8.55 27.06 21.79
C ASP A 79 10.02 26.64 21.96
N ASP A 80 10.35 25.38 21.66
CA ASP A 80 11.71 24.83 21.71
C ASP A 80 11.90 23.72 20.65
N PRO A 81 12.64 24.00 19.57
CA PRO A 81 12.90 23.04 18.48
C PRO A 81 13.61 21.75 18.91
N SER A 82 14.28 21.76 20.06
CA SER A 82 15.07 20.63 20.57
C SER A 82 14.30 19.72 21.54
N ARG A 83 13.07 20.10 21.89
CA ARG A 83 12.24 19.33 22.81
C ARG A 83 11.66 18.07 22.15
N SER A 84 12.08 16.91 22.63
CA SER A 84 11.52 15.63 22.18
C SER A 84 10.06 15.46 22.62
N PRO A 85 9.19 14.86 21.79
CA PRO A 85 7.81 14.57 22.17
C PRO A 85 7.75 13.66 23.42
N PRO A 86 6.73 13.82 24.29
CA PRO A 86 6.59 13.01 25.50
C PRO A 86 6.56 11.50 25.22
N ALA A 87 7.25 10.70 26.05
CA ALA A 87 7.36 9.23 25.89
C ALA A 87 6.01 8.49 25.84
N PHE A 88 4.95 9.10 26.40
CA PHE A 88 3.58 8.59 26.32
C PHE A 88 3.09 8.43 24.87
N PHE A 89 3.38 9.41 23.99
CA PHE A 89 2.96 9.34 22.58
C PHE A 89 3.60 8.17 21.84
N HIS A 90 4.88 7.91 22.12
CA HIS A 90 5.57 6.76 21.54
C HIS A 90 4.94 5.44 21.96
N THR A 91 4.61 5.29 23.25
CA THR A 91 3.99 4.08 23.81
C THR A 91 2.62 3.79 23.17
N VAL A 92 1.77 4.81 23.04
CA VAL A 92 0.44 4.67 22.44
C VAL A 92 0.54 4.36 20.94
N ASN A 93 1.44 5.02 20.20
CA ASN A 93 1.67 4.74 18.79
C ASN A 93 2.16 3.31 18.55
N LEU A 94 3.04 2.80 19.41
CA LEU A 94 3.52 1.43 19.38
C LEU A 94 2.37 0.44 19.66
N ALA A 95 1.49 0.74 20.61
CA ALA A 95 0.31 -0.07 20.89
C ALA A 95 -0.61 -0.17 19.66
N PHE A 96 -0.96 0.95 19.02
CA PHE A 96 -1.75 0.94 17.77
C PHE A 96 -1.05 0.17 16.65
N ALA A 97 0.25 0.38 16.45
CA ALA A 97 1.02 -0.35 15.45
C ALA A 97 0.99 -1.87 15.70
N THR A 98 1.08 -2.29 16.96
CA THR A 98 1.00 -3.70 17.36
C THR A 98 -0.40 -4.26 17.10
N CYS A 99 -1.47 -3.52 17.42
CA CYS A 99 -2.83 -3.94 17.10
C CYS A 99 -3.04 -4.16 15.59
N PHE A 100 -2.58 -3.22 14.75
CA PHE A 100 -2.66 -3.37 13.29
C PHE A 100 -1.76 -4.48 12.74
N LEU A 101 -0.62 -4.76 13.39
CA LEU A 101 0.21 -5.90 13.05
C LEU A 101 -0.53 -7.22 13.34
N VAL A 102 -1.16 -7.34 14.51
CA VAL A 102 -1.94 -8.54 14.88
C VAL A 102 -3.11 -8.73 13.92
N GLU A 103 -3.84 -7.66 13.59
CA GLU A 103 -4.90 -7.68 12.57
C GLU A 103 -4.37 -8.21 11.23
N LEU A 104 -3.25 -7.66 10.74
CA LEU A 104 -2.65 -8.08 9.47
C LEU A 104 -2.24 -9.57 9.52
N MET A 105 -1.68 -10.03 10.64
CA MET A 105 -1.29 -11.42 10.81
C MET A 105 -2.50 -12.36 10.85
N LEU A 106 -3.60 -11.95 11.48
CA LEU A 106 -4.88 -12.68 11.45
C LEU A 106 -5.43 -12.77 10.03
N ARG A 107 -5.44 -11.64 9.29
CA ARG A 107 -5.84 -11.60 7.87
C ARG A 107 -4.97 -12.52 7.01
N LEU A 108 -3.65 -12.48 7.20
CA LEU A 108 -2.70 -13.30 6.45
C LEU A 108 -2.86 -14.79 6.78
N ALA A 109 -3.06 -15.15 8.06
CA ALA A 109 -3.31 -16.52 8.48
C ALA A 109 -4.65 -17.06 7.95
N ALA A 110 -5.69 -16.21 7.91
CA ALA A 110 -7.00 -16.57 7.41
C ALA A 110 -7.00 -16.77 5.88
N MET A 111 -6.42 -15.82 5.12
CA MET A 111 -6.46 -15.82 3.66
C MET A 111 -5.32 -16.59 2.99
N ARG A 112 -4.17 -16.75 3.65
CA ARG A 112 -2.97 -17.45 3.12
C ARG A 112 -2.60 -16.93 1.73
N LEU A 113 -2.48 -17.81 0.72
CA LEU A 113 -2.20 -17.41 -0.67
C LEU A 113 -3.31 -16.57 -1.31
N TRP A 114 -4.55 -16.65 -0.81
CA TRP A 114 -5.66 -15.84 -1.31
C TRP A 114 -5.51 -14.35 -0.95
N PHE A 115 -4.68 -14.03 0.05
CA PHE A 115 -4.32 -12.64 0.40
C PHE A 115 -3.72 -11.88 -0.80
N LEU A 116 -2.94 -12.57 -1.63
CA LEU A 116 -2.25 -12.03 -2.81
C LEU A 116 -3.03 -12.26 -4.12
N ALA A 117 -3.95 -13.22 -4.13
CA ALA A 117 -4.68 -13.65 -5.33
C ALA A 117 -6.12 -13.11 -5.41
N GLY A 118 -6.70 -12.65 -4.31
CA GLY A 118 -8.09 -12.19 -4.23
C GLY A 118 -8.36 -10.85 -4.90
N ALA A 119 -9.64 -10.50 -5.03
CA ALA A 119 -10.08 -9.21 -5.58
C ALA A 119 -9.53 -8.01 -4.78
N ASP A 120 -9.46 -8.15 -3.46
CA ASP A 120 -8.94 -7.11 -2.54
C ASP A 120 -7.41 -7.14 -2.38
N ARG A 121 -6.67 -7.85 -3.25
CA ARG A 121 -5.20 -7.98 -3.17
C ARG A 121 -4.47 -6.63 -3.07
N ALA A 122 -4.93 -5.61 -3.80
CA ALA A 122 -4.28 -4.30 -3.81
C ALA A 122 -4.37 -3.62 -2.44
N TRP A 123 -5.56 -3.68 -1.82
CA TRP A 123 -5.79 -3.17 -0.48
C TRP A 123 -5.01 -3.96 0.57
N ASN A 124 -4.97 -5.29 0.43
CA ASN A 124 -4.18 -6.21 1.26
C ASN A 124 -2.68 -5.90 1.22
N ILE A 125 -2.13 -5.70 0.03
CA ILE A 125 -0.71 -5.34 -0.15
C ILE A 125 -0.42 -3.95 0.40
N PHE A 126 -1.29 -2.98 0.15
CA PHE A 126 -1.15 -1.62 0.70
C PHE A 126 -1.13 -1.64 2.23
N ASP A 127 -2.04 -2.38 2.83
CA ASP A 127 -2.13 -2.55 4.28
C ASP A 127 -0.87 -3.20 4.87
N ALA A 128 -0.37 -4.27 4.24
CA ALA A 128 0.88 -4.92 4.61
C ALA A 128 2.08 -3.96 4.49
N PHE A 129 2.13 -3.16 3.42
CA PHE A 129 3.15 -2.13 3.23
C PHE A 129 3.11 -1.09 4.36
N LEU A 130 1.93 -0.59 4.72
CA LEU A 130 1.79 0.38 5.81
C LEU A 130 2.29 -0.19 7.16
N VAL A 131 1.99 -1.45 7.47
CA VAL A 131 2.50 -2.09 8.69
C VAL A 131 4.02 -2.26 8.63
N ALA A 132 4.56 -2.72 7.50
CA ALA A 132 6.01 -2.88 7.32
C ALA A 132 6.76 -1.56 7.50
N VAL A 133 6.27 -0.47 6.89
CA VAL A 133 6.84 0.87 7.07
C VAL A 133 6.79 1.31 8.53
N SER A 134 5.72 0.98 9.25
CA SER A 134 5.57 1.32 10.66
C SER A 134 6.62 0.64 11.54
N ILE A 135 6.93 -0.63 11.26
CA ILE A 135 7.99 -1.37 11.95
C ILE A 135 9.36 -0.76 11.62
N VAL A 136 9.64 -0.53 10.34
CA VAL A 136 10.89 0.11 9.90
C VAL A 136 11.06 1.47 10.57
N GLN A 137 9.99 2.27 10.68
CA GLN A 137 10.05 3.56 11.34
C GLN A 137 10.46 3.43 12.82
N VAL A 138 9.89 2.49 13.58
CA VAL A 138 10.26 2.28 15.00
C VAL A 138 11.73 1.88 15.13
N VAL A 139 12.20 0.99 14.26
CA VAL A 139 13.62 0.59 14.23
C VAL A 139 14.53 1.78 13.90
N LEU A 140 14.15 2.58 12.90
CA LEU A 140 14.94 3.73 12.46
C LEU A 140 14.97 4.88 13.48
N GLU A 141 13.89 5.09 14.23
CA GLU A 141 13.83 6.07 15.33
C GLU A 141 14.81 5.71 16.46
N GLY A 142 15.13 4.41 16.63
CA GLY A 142 16.15 3.95 17.57
C GLY A 142 17.58 3.98 17.03
N SER A 143 17.77 4.15 15.71
CA SER A 143 19.08 4.03 15.06
C SER A 143 19.65 5.40 14.66
N GLY A 144 20.37 6.07 15.56
CA GLY A 144 21.32 7.16 15.27
C GLY A 144 20.83 8.37 14.45
N VAL A 145 21.70 9.36 14.27
CA VAL A 145 21.34 10.69 13.71
C VAL A 145 21.11 10.66 12.19
N GLY A 146 21.74 9.72 11.47
CA GLY A 146 21.67 9.64 10.00
C GLY A 146 20.30 9.25 9.45
N PHE A 147 19.54 8.44 10.19
CA PHE A 147 18.23 7.95 9.75
C PHE A 147 17.08 8.88 10.14
N MET A 148 17.36 9.97 10.86
CA MET A 148 16.36 10.94 11.32
C MET A 148 15.57 11.58 10.17
N ARG A 149 16.22 11.82 9.02
CA ARG A 149 15.56 12.36 7.82
C ARG A 149 14.55 11.36 7.23
N ILE A 150 14.93 10.09 7.14
CA ILE A 150 14.05 9.04 6.62
C ILE A 150 12.89 8.82 7.61
N ALA A 151 13.19 8.69 8.91
CA ALA A 151 12.17 8.57 9.96
C ALA A 151 11.13 9.71 9.90
N ARG A 152 11.57 10.94 9.57
CA ARG A 152 10.66 12.09 9.37
C ARG A 152 9.70 11.88 8.19
N MET A 153 10.17 11.36 7.06
CA MET A 153 9.32 11.07 5.90
C MET A 153 8.34 9.92 6.18
N LEU A 154 8.78 8.89 6.91
CA LEU A 154 7.92 7.75 7.26
C LEU A 154 6.72 8.14 8.14
N ARG A 155 6.77 9.29 8.83
CA ARG A 155 5.61 9.85 9.54
C ARG A 155 4.43 10.13 8.59
N LEU A 156 4.67 10.54 7.35
CA LEU A 156 3.62 10.77 6.36
C LEU A 156 2.87 9.47 6.01
N VAL A 157 3.57 8.34 6.05
CA VAL A 157 2.96 7.02 5.81
C VAL A 157 1.96 6.67 6.91
N ARG A 158 2.13 7.20 8.13
CA ARG A 158 1.11 7.04 9.18
C ARG A 158 -0.20 7.74 8.82
N VAL A 159 -0.15 8.92 8.19
CA VAL A 159 -1.34 9.62 7.67
C VAL A 159 -2.03 8.79 6.59
N ALA A 160 -1.26 8.10 5.74
CA ALA A 160 -1.81 7.21 4.72
C ALA A 160 -2.64 6.04 5.29
N ARG A 161 -2.56 5.74 6.59
CA ARG A 161 -3.46 4.78 7.24
C ARG A 161 -4.93 5.21 7.18
N ILE A 162 -5.24 6.50 7.00
CA ILE A 162 -6.62 6.97 6.80
C ILE A 162 -7.25 6.34 5.55
N PHE A 163 -6.46 6.00 4.53
CA PHE A 163 -6.95 5.31 3.34
C PHE A 163 -7.46 3.90 3.64
N ARG A 164 -7.11 3.31 4.79
CA ARG A 164 -7.70 2.03 5.23
C ARG A 164 -9.20 2.16 5.50
N VAL A 165 -9.71 3.36 5.80
CA VAL A 165 -11.16 3.61 5.91
C VAL A 165 -11.85 3.32 4.57
N ALA A 166 -11.21 3.68 3.45
CA ALA A 166 -11.77 3.44 2.12
C ALA A 166 -11.90 1.94 1.78
N ARG A 167 -11.13 1.06 2.44
CA ARG A 167 -11.30 -0.39 2.31
C ARG A 167 -12.60 -0.87 2.97
N VAL A 168 -12.94 -0.32 4.14
CA VAL A 168 -14.11 -0.76 4.92
C VAL A 168 -15.41 -0.28 4.28
N PHE A 169 -15.42 0.92 3.73
CA PHE A 169 -16.58 1.49 3.05
C PHE A 169 -16.52 1.24 1.54
N GLY A 170 -17.38 0.34 1.05
CA GLY A 170 -17.49 0.04 -0.38
C GLY A 170 -17.68 1.29 -1.25
N GLU A 171 -18.52 2.24 -0.80
CA GLU A 171 -18.75 3.52 -1.50
C GLU A 171 -17.46 4.33 -1.68
N LEU A 172 -16.61 4.40 -0.65
CA LEU A 172 -15.34 5.12 -0.75
C LEU A 172 -14.38 4.43 -1.72
N ARG A 173 -14.40 3.09 -1.79
CA ARG A 173 -13.59 2.33 -2.75
C ARG A 173 -13.99 2.65 -4.19
N GLU A 174 -15.29 2.71 -4.47
CA GLU A 174 -15.81 3.08 -5.80
C GLU A 174 -15.43 4.53 -6.16
N LEU A 175 -15.51 5.47 -5.22
CA LEU A 175 -15.06 6.84 -5.42
C LEU A 175 -13.56 6.91 -5.74
N VAL A 176 -12.71 6.18 -5.01
CA VAL A 176 -11.27 6.13 -5.27
C VAL A 176 -10.99 5.56 -6.67
N HIS A 177 -11.70 4.49 -7.07
CA HIS A 177 -11.59 3.93 -8.42
C HIS A 177 -11.99 4.95 -9.50
N ALA A 178 -13.08 5.68 -9.30
CA ALA A 178 -13.52 6.74 -10.21
C ALA A 178 -12.47 7.86 -10.33
N MET A 179 -11.88 8.29 -9.20
CA MET A 179 -10.81 9.29 -9.18
C MET A 179 -9.57 8.82 -9.95
N MET A 180 -9.17 7.55 -9.79
CA MET A 180 -8.05 6.98 -10.52
C MET A 180 -8.30 6.96 -12.03
N ASN A 181 -9.52 6.60 -12.46
CA ASN A 181 -9.90 6.60 -13.87
C ASN A 181 -9.90 8.02 -14.46
N ALA A 182 -10.42 9.01 -13.73
CA ALA A 182 -10.39 10.40 -14.14
C ALA A 182 -8.95 10.93 -14.25
N ALA A 183 -8.08 10.60 -13.29
CA ALA A 183 -6.67 10.96 -13.32
C ALA A 183 -5.93 10.35 -14.54
N ALA A 184 -6.23 9.11 -14.89
CA ALA A 184 -5.68 8.48 -16.09
C ALA A 184 -6.14 9.19 -17.38
N ALA A 185 -7.42 9.58 -17.46
CA ALA A 185 -7.92 10.36 -18.59
C ALA A 185 -7.24 11.73 -18.69
N LEU A 186 -7.08 12.44 -17.57
CA LEU A 186 -6.35 13.70 -17.51
C LEU A 186 -4.90 13.55 -17.95
N ALA A 187 -4.22 12.47 -17.57
CA ALA A 187 -2.84 12.21 -18.02
C ALA A 187 -2.76 12.11 -19.55
N TRP A 188 -3.71 11.44 -20.20
CA TRP A 188 -3.79 11.40 -21.67
C TRP A 188 -4.04 12.78 -22.27
N SER A 189 -4.93 13.59 -21.68
CA SER A 189 -5.16 14.96 -22.12
C SER A 189 -3.91 15.83 -21.98
N VAL A 190 -3.15 15.71 -20.89
CA VAL A 190 -1.88 16.41 -20.69
C VAL A 190 -0.85 15.99 -21.72
N ILE A 191 -0.72 14.70 -22.02
CA ILE A 191 0.17 14.20 -23.08
C ILE A 191 -0.17 14.81 -24.44
N LEU A 192 -1.47 14.84 -24.79
CA LEU A 192 -1.94 15.45 -26.04
C LEU A 192 -1.63 16.95 -26.10
N LEU A 193 -1.88 17.67 -24.99
CA LEU A 193 -1.56 19.10 -24.89
C LEU A 193 -0.07 19.36 -25.08
N LEU A 194 0.79 18.54 -24.45
CA LEU A 194 2.24 18.65 -24.60
C LEU A 194 2.70 18.39 -26.05
N MET A 195 2.08 17.43 -26.75
CA MET A 195 2.39 17.19 -28.17
C MET A 195 2.04 18.40 -29.05
N ILE A 196 0.89 19.02 -28.82
CA ILE A 196 0.47 20.21 -29.58
C ILE A 196 1.45 21.35 -29.32
N MET A 197 1.77 21.63 -28.05
CA MET A 197 2.71 22.67 -27.68
C MET A 197 4.10 22.44 -28.31
N TYR A 198 4.60 21.19 -28.29
CA TYR A 198 5.86 20.83 -28.94
C TYR A 198 5.86 21.11 -30.46
N THR A 199 4.72 20.99 -31.12
CA THR A 199 4.64 21.22 -32.58
C THR A 199 4.75 22.70 -32.94
N PHE A 200 4.32 23.60 -32.04
CA PHE A 200 4.33 25.04 -32.26
C PHE A 200 5.52 25.78 -31.62
N ALA A 201 6.33 25.07 -30.83
CA ALA A 201 7.55 25.58 -30.20
C ALA A 201 8.76 25.45 -31.14
#